data_AF-A0AAJ0EFD0-F1
#
_entry.id   AF-A0AAJ0EFD0-F1
#
_cell.length_a   1.000
_cell.length_b   1.000
_cell.length_c   1.000
_cell.angle_alpha   90.00
_cell.angle_beta   90.00
_cell.angle_gamma   90.00
#
_symmetry.space_group_name_H-M   'P 1'
#
loop_
_entity.id
_entity.type
_entity.pdbx_description
1 polymer ?
#
loop_
_entity_poly.entity_id
_entity_poly.type
_entity_poly.pdbx_seq_one_letter_code
_entity_poly.pdbx_strand_id
1 'polypeptide(L)'
;PEATQSQRSRDITSLDEMDQRRKGLFNRTVEELDARHAQRLEDSSNHTWCRPVTRETALEKVKAFHEAMHDDNTLDVDHCKLCYLQRAPTELTDYTWAEAGPLLQQIEDKIPQRDRDHLSCYECFPRNTPTTFPLCSECHTALKKNKLPEACRVNNLALGCGHRYPDELKELSPLEERLIGLYTSSGWITKFTIDIEKWTNGRYRKHKRGHITVVPNNIQGLVAEVLPHPLLQERENIHVCFVGARQPLPSDIAFMLLANPGKLRRALVWLRVNNPLYKNIVISDENLQGWAHHCPGTEVSEALFEQM
;
A
#
# COMPACT_ATOMS: atom_id res chain seq x y z
N PRO A 1 -38.18 -14.53 32.36
CA PRO A 1 -37.00 -14.17 33.18
C PRO A 1 -36.94 -12.65 33.39
N GLU A 2 -37.52 -12.20 34.50
CA GLU A 2 -37.60 -10.79 34.87
C GLU A 2 -36.23 -10.28 35.31
N ALA A 3 -35.67 -9.33 34.57
CA ALA A 3 -34.46 -8.62 34.99
C ALA A 3 -34.75 -7.90 36.32
N THR A 4 -33.90 -8.15 37.32
CA THR A 4 -34.04 -7.52 38.65
C THR A 4 -33.98 -5.99 38.53
N GLN A 5 -34.75 -5.27 39.35
CA GLN A 5 -34.80 -3.79 39.37
C GLN A 5 -33.41 -3.13 39.44
N SER A 6 -32.45 -3.81 40.09
CA SER A 6 -31.04 -3.41 40.16
C SER A 6 -30.32 -3.46 38.80
N GLN A 7 -30.58 -4.46 37.96
CA GLN A 7 -30.03 -4.56 36.60
C GLN A 7 -30.62 -3.49 35.67
N ARG A 8 -31.94 -3.27 35.71
CA ARG A 8 -32.58 -2.18 34.93
C ARG A 8 -32.05 -0.79 35.31
N SER A 9 -31.85 -0.53 36.61
CA SER A 9 -31.32 0.75 37.08
C SER A 9 -29.86 0.99 36.65
N ARG A 10 -29.03 -0.07 36.60
CA ARG A 10 -27.64 -0.03 36.13
C ARG A 10 -27.53 0.15 34.61
N ASP A 11 -28.43 -0.47 33.84
CA ASP A 11 -28.48 -0.30 32.38
C ASP A 11 -28.92 1.12 31.97
N ILE A 12 -29.84 1.73 32.73
CA ILE A 12 -30.28 3.13 32.49
C ILE A 12 -29.17 4.13 32.83
N THR A 13 -28.42 3.92 33.92
CA THR A 13 -27.27 4.78 34.27
C THR A 13 -26.13 4.64 33.26
N SER A 14 -25.88 3.43 32.77
CA SER A 14 -24.91 3.15 31.69
C SER A 14 -25.26 3.89 30.38
N LEU A 15 -26.53 3.89 29.98
CA LEU A 15 -26.99 4.59 28.77
C LEU A 15 -26.89 6.12 28.90
N ASP A 16 -27.23 6.67 30.07
CA ASP A 16 -27.14 8.12 30.31
C ASP A 16 -25.67 8.60 30.36
N GLU A 17 -24.77 7.81 30.96
CA GLU A 17 -23.33 8.06 30.93
C GLU A 17 -22.75 8.02 29.51
N MET A 18 -23.21 7.07 28.68
CA MET A 18 -22.82 7.00 27.27
C MET A 18 -23.32 8.21 26.46
N ASP A 19 -24.56 8.65 26.70
CA ASP A 19 -25.13 9.80 26.01
C ASP A 19 -24.47 11.12 26.45
N GLN A 20 -24.14 11.26 27.73
CA GLN A 20 -23.36 12.38 28.25
C GLN A 20 -21.95 12.41 27.65
N ARG A 21 -21.26 11.27 27.54
CA ARG A 21 -19.94 11.20 26.87
C ARG A 21 -20.04 11.56 25.39
N ARG A 22 -21.08 11.11 24.70
CA ARG A 22 -21.31 11.44 23.28
C ARG A 22 -21.59 12.92 23.10
N LYS A 23 -22.44 13.52 23.93
CA LYS A 23 -22.69 14.97 23.97
C LYS A 23 -21.41 15.76 24.25
N GLY A 24 -20.58 15.30 25.20
CA GLY A 24 -19.30 15.95 25.51
C GLY A 24 -18.24 15.83 24.41
N LEU A 25 -18.27 14.77 23.58
CA LEU A 25 -17.43 14.67 22.38
C LEU A 25 -17.95 15.60 21.28
N PHE A 26 -19.26 15.59 21.03
CA PHE A 26 -19.89 16.45 20.05
C PHE A 26 -19.64 17.93 20.33
N ASN A 27 -19.84 18.37 21.58
CA ASN A 27 -19.62 19.76 21.97
C ASN A 27 -18.16 20.19 21.77
N ARG A 28 -17.18 19.33 22.11
CA ARG A 28 -15.77 19.62 21.86
C ARG A 28 -15.46 19.78 20.36
N THR A 29 -16.01 18.90 19.52
CA THR A 29 -15.84 19.02 18.07
C THR A 29 -16.47 20.29 17.53
N VAL A 30 -17.63 20.69 18.04
CA VAL A 30 -18.29 21.95 17.67
C VAL A 30 -17.47 23.16 18.13
N GLU A 31 -16.96 23.16 19.37
CA GLU A 31 -16.08 24.22 19.88
C GLU A 31 -14.81 24.37 19.04
N GLU A 32 -14.16 23.27 18.65
CA GLU A 32 -13.00 23.29 17.76
C GLU A 32 -13.34 23.81 16.35
N LEU A 33 -14.53 23.50 15.84
CA LEU A 33 -15.02 24.01 14.56
C LEU A 33 -15.30 25.51 14.63
N ASP A 34 -15.98 25.96 15.68
CA ASP A 34 -16.32 27.37 15.89
C ASP A 34 -15.07 28.21 16.13
N ALA A 35 -14.10 27.71 16.90
CA ALA A 35 -12.81 28.38 17.09
C ALA A 35 -12.06 28.54 15.75
N ARG A 36 -12.00 27.49 14.92
CA ARG A 36 -11.40 27.58 13.59
C ARG A 36 -12.16 28.53 12.67
N HIS A 37 -13.49 28.55 12.77
CA HIS A 37 -14.32 29.44 11.98
C HIS A 37 -14.11 30.90 12.39
N ALA A 38 -14.07 31.19 13.69
CA ALA A 38 -13.77 32.51 14.24
C ALA A 38 -12.39 33.01 13.80
N GLN A 39 -11.37 32.14 13.85
CA GLN A 39 -10.04 32.45 13.33
C GLN A 39 -10.08 32.82 11.84
N ARG A 40 -10.78 32.04 11.02
CA ARG A 40 -10.94 32.31 9.57
C ARG A 40 -11.70 33.62 9.30
N LEU A 41 -12.69 33.93 10.12
CA LEU A 41 -13.45 35.19 10.06
C LEU A 41 -12.58 36.39 10.41
N GLU A 42 -11.76 36.28 11.46
CA GLU A 42 -10.79 37.30 11.84
C GLU A 42 -9.75 37.49 10.73
N ASP A 43 -9.21 36.40 10.20
CA ASP A 43 -8.28 36.44 9.08
C ASP A 43 -8.90 37.06 7.82
N SER A 44 -10.17 36.77 7.54
CA SER A 44 -10.89 37.37 6.42
C SER A 44 -11.15 38.86 6.64
N SER A 45 -11.52 39.26 7.86
CA SER A 45 -11.77 40.66 8.22
C SER A 45 -10.50 41.49 8.16
N ASN A 46 -9.37 40.89 8.54
CA ASN A 46 -8.05 41.52 8.50
C ASN A 46 -7.36 41.37 7.13
N HIS A 47 -8.03 40.75 6.14
CA HIS A 47 -7.49 40.43 4.82
C HIS A 47 -6.12 39.73 4.86
N THR A 48 -5.84 38.95 5.91
CA THR A 48 -4.53 38.30 6.09
C THR A 48 -4.29 37.25 5.00
N TRP A 49 -5.35 36.62 4.47
CA TRP A 49 -5.30 35.73 3.29
C TRP A 49 -4.78 36.40 2.01
N CYS A 50 -4.92 37.72 1.88
CA CYS A 50 -4.44 38.47 0.73
C CYS A 50 -2.96 38.86 0.85
N ARG A 51 -2.34 38.64 2.02
CA ARG A 51 -0.91 38.90 2.19
C ARG A 51 -0.13 37.84 1.43
N PRO A 52 0.79 38.24 0.53
CA PRO A 52 1.60 37.28 -0.19
C PRO A 52 2.45 36.49 0.81
N VAL A 53 2.57 35.18 0.57
CA VAL A 53 3.51 34.33 1.31
C VAL A 53 4.89 34.94 1.14
N THR A 54 5.56 35.23 2.26
CA THR A 54 6.88 35.86 2.20
C THR A 54 7.87 34.92 1.52
N ARG A 55 8.87 35.50 0.84
CA ARG A 55 9.93 34.72 0.19
C ARG A 55 10.68 33.85 1.21
N GLU A 56 10.86 34.34 2.43
CA GLU A 56 11.49 33.62 3.53
C GLU A 56 10.69 32.37 3.90
N THR A 57 9.37 32.50 4.15
CA THR A 57 8.51 31.36 4.45
C THR A 57 8.47 30.38 3.28
N ALA A 58 8.37 30.87 2.04
CA ALA A 58 8.38 29.99 0.86
C ALA A 58 9.69 29.18 0.77
N LEU A 59 10.85 29.83 0.94
CA LEU A 59 12.15 29.16 0.92
C LEU A 59 12.32 28.19 2.10
N GLU A 60 11.92 28.58 3.30
CA GLU A 60 11.96 27.72 4.49
C GLU A 60 11.11 26.46 4.28
N LYS A 61 9.87 26.61 3.83
CA LYS A 61 8.97 25.46 3.59
C LYS A 61 9.45 24.57 2.44
N VAL A 62 10.00 25.15 1.37
CA VAL A 62 10.59 24.36 0.27
C VAL A 62 11.83 23.60 0.75
N LYS A 63 12.71 24.22 1.53
CA LYS A 63 13.88 23.54 2.11
C LYS A 63 13.48 22.44 3.08
N ALA A 64 12.57 22.72 4.01
CA ALA A 64 12.06 21.72 4.94
C ALA A 64 11.39 20.54 4.22
N PHE A 65 10.59 20.82 3.18
CA PHE A 65 10.01 19.79 2.33
C PHE A 65 11.09 18.98 1.61
N HIS A 66 12.10 19.64 1.04
CA HIS A 66 13.22 18.99 0.37
C HIS A 66 13.99 18.08 1.35
N GLU A 67 14.33 18.58 2.53
CA GLU A 67 15.03 17.82 3.57
C GLU A 67 14.21 16.60 4.01
N ALA A 68 12.91 16.76 4.29
CA ALA A 68 12.03 15.64 4.62
C ALA A 68 11.95 14.61 3.48
N MET A 69 11.89 15.05 2.22
CA MET A 69 11.86 14.14 1.08
C MET A 69 13.17 13.35 0.88
N HIS A 70 14.25 13.74 1.55
CA HIS A 70 15.55 13.05 1.51
C HIS A 70 15.92 12.41 2.86
N ASP A 71 15.07 12.53 3.88
CA ASP A 71 15.23 11.84 5.15
C ASP A 71 14.34 10.58 5.17
N ASP A 72 15.00 9.43 5.04
CA ASP A 72 14.36 8.12 5.06
C ASP A 72 13.50 7.86 6.32
N ASN A 73 13.74 8.56 7.44
CA ASN A 73 12.96 8.41 8.68
C ASN A 73 11.60 9.12 8.65
N THR A 74 11.40 10.04 7.69
CA THR A 74 10.15 10.81 7.53
C THR A 74 9.34 10.37 6.32
N LEU A 75 9.90 9.50 5.47
CA LEU A 75 9.24 8.91 4.33
C LEU A 75 8.50 7.64 4.74
N ASP A 76 7.33 7.40 4.15
CA ASP A 76 6.54 6.16 4.32
C ASP A 76 7.22 4.96 3.64
N VAL A 77 8.36 4.53 4.18
CA VAL A 77 9.19 3.44 3.64
C VAL A 77 9.07 2.14 4.43
N ASP A 78 8.60 2.21 5.67
CA ASP A 78 8.33 1.04 6.50
C ASP A 78 6.82 0.81 6.65
N HIS A 79 6.40 -0.20 7.40
CA HIS A 79 5.01 -0.57 7.56
C HIS A 79 4.70 -1.08 8.96
N CYS A 80 3.52 -0.71 9.46
CA CYS A 80 2.99 -1.27 10.70
C CYS A 80 2.71 -2.76 10.51
N LYS A 81 3.20 -3.62 11.42
CA LYS A 81 3.00 -5.08 11.29
C LYS A 81 1.56 -5.53 11.48
N LEU A 82 0.66 -4.70 12.02
CA LEU A 82 -0.76 -5.07 12.21
C LEU A 82 -1.67 -4.58 11.08
N CYS A 83 -1.60 -3.30 10.71
CA CYS A 83 -2.46 -2.76 9.64
C CYS A 83 -1.83 -2.81 8.26
N TYR A 84 -0.53 -3.13 8.17
CA TYR A 84 0.25 -3.21 6.94
C TYR A 84 0.26 -1.92 6.09
N LEU A 85 -0.22 -0.80 6.64
CA LEU A 85 -0.09 0.50 6.02
C LEU A 85 1.36 0.96 6.09
N GLN A 86 1.83 1.55 4.99
CA GLN A 86 3.12 2.21 4.94
C GLN A 86 3.10 3.42 5.88
N ARG A 87 4.18 3.59 6.64
CA ARG A 87 4.35 4.62 7.66
C ARG A 87 5.81 5.04 7.71
N ALA A 88 6.05 6.30 8.06
CA ALA A 88 7.38 6.76 8.40
C ALA A 88 7.92 5.97 9.60
N PRO A 89 9.22 5.61 9.63
CA PRO A 89 9.84 4.96 10.79
C PRO A 89 9.59 5.70 12.11
N THR A 90 9.52 7.04 12.07
CA THR A 90 9.19 7.90 13.22
C THR A 90 7.75 7.74 13.76
N GLU A 91 6.82 7.20 12.96
CA GLU A 91 5.44 6.91 13.35
C GLU A 91 5.25 5.49 13.91
N LEU A 92 6.32 4.68 13.91
CA LEU A 92 6.32 3.31 14.36
C LEU A 92 6.99 3.20 15.72
N THR A 93 6.44 2.34 16.58
CA THR A 93 7.05 1.98 17.85
C THR A 93 7.23 0.48 17.89
N ASP A 94 8.44 0.06 18.27
CA ASP A 94 8.80 -1.33 18.42
C ASP A 94 8.25 -1.90 19.72
N TYR A 95 7.57 -3.03 19.63
CA TYR A 95 7.03 -3.76 20.77
C TYR A 95 7.56 -5.18 20.79
N THR A 96 7.78 -5.71 21.98
CA THR A 96 7.99 -7.14 22.20
C THR A 96 6.66 -7.89 22.23
N TRP A 97 6.69 -9.21 22.02
CA TRP A 97 5.48 -10.02 22.19
C TRP A 97 4.91 -9.97 23.61
N ALA A 98 5.75 -9.80 24.63
CA ALA A 98 5.28 -9.66 26.01
C ALA A 98 4.41 -8.42 26.21
N GLU A 99 4.69 -7.32 25.51
CA GLU A 99 3.96 -6.06 25.62
C GLU A 99 2.67 -6.03 24.81
N ALA A 100 2.72 -6.49 23.55
CA ALA A 100 1.60 -6.37 22.61
C ALA A 100 0.85 -7.68 22.35
N GLY A 101 1.47 -8.83 22.59
CA GLY A 101 0.90 -10.16 22.33
C GLY A 101 -0.44 -10.43 23.02
N PRO A 102 -0.60 -10.13 24.34
CA PRO A 102 -1.88 -10.31 25.02
C PRO A 102 -3.01 -9.47 24.41
N LEU A 103 -2.70 -8.28 23.89
CA LEU A 103 -3.70 -7.41 23.24
C LEU A 103 -4.08 -7.96 21.85
N LEU A 104 -3.12 -8.50 21.11
CA LEU A 104 -3.35 -9.14 19.82
C LEU A 104 -4.22 -10.41 19.97
N GLN A 105 -3.94 -11.24 20.97
CA GLN A 105 -4.70 -12.48 21.22
C GLN A 105 -6.18 -12.20 21.51
N GLN A 106 -6.48 -11.14 22.28
CA GLN A 106 -7.87 -10.74 22.57
C GLN A 106 -8.67 -10.38 21.31
N ILE A 107 -7.99 -9.86 20.29
CA ILE A 107 -8.62 -9.52 19.01
C ILE A 107 -8.69 -10.76 18.12
N GLU A 108 -7.66 -11.61 18.11
CA GLU A 108 -7.64 -12.86 17.34
C GLU A 108 -8.89 -13.71 17.63
N ASP A 109 -9.29 -13.81 18.90
CA ASP A 109 -10.49 -14.54 19.32
C ASP A 109 -11.80 -13.96 18.75
N LYS A 110 -11.86 -12.66 18.46
CA LYS A 110 -13.04 -11.95 17.94
C LYS A 110 -13.15 -11.97 16.42
N ILE A 111 -12.09 -12.36 15.72
CA ILE A 111 -12.01 -12.36 14.26
C ILE A 111 -12.32 -13.76 13.73
N PRO A 112 -13.02 -13.91 12.58
CA PRO A 112 -13.24 -15.20 11.95
C PRO A 112 -11.93 -15.92 11.61
N GLN A 113 -11.90 -17.25 11.68
CA GLN A 113 -10.68 -18.04 11.47
C GLN A 113 -9.94 -17.70 10.16
N ARG A 114 -10.68 -17.50 9.06
CA ARG A 114 -10.13 -17.11 7.74
C ARG A 114 -9.35 -15.78 7.74
N ASP A 115 -9.63 -14.93 8.71
CA ASP A 115 -9.13 -13.57 8.80
C ASP A 115 -8.00 -13.48 9.87
N ARG A 116 -7.68 -14.60 10.55
CA ARG A 116 -6.59 -14.72 11.56
C ARG A 116 -5.22 -15.02 10.95
N ASP A 117 -5.17 -15.32 9.65
CA ASP A 117 -3.96 -15.81 8.99
C ASP A 117 -2.78 -14.86 9.12
N HIS A 118 -3.02 -13.55 9.13
CA HIS A 118 -1.97 -12.56 9.32
C HIS A 118 -1.34 -12.62 10.74
N LEU A 119 -2.16 -12.74 11.80
CA LEU A 119 -1.72 -12.77 13.20
C LEU A 119 -0.95 -14.06 13.57
N SER A 120 -1.07 -15.10 12.76
CA SER A 120 -0.34 -16.37 12.92
C SER A 120 1.02 -16.40 12.21
N CYS A 121 1.50 -15.29 11.66
CA CYS A 121 2.84 -15.19 11.07
C CYS A 121 3.93 -15.00 12.14
N TYR A 122 4.80 -16.00 12.32
CA TYR A 122 5.92 -15.95 13.29
C TYR A 122 7.01 -14.93 12.95
N GLU A 123 7.14 -14.55 11.68
CA GLU A 123 8.10 -13.51 11.26
C GLU A 123 7.57 -12.10 11.55
N CYS A 124 6.26 -11.87 11.43
CA CYS A 124 5.64 -10.58 11.80
C CYS A 124 5.46 -10.46 13.32
N PHE A 125 5.12 -11.56 13.96
CA PHE A 125 4.75 -11.62 15.38
C PHE A 125 5.57 -12.71 16.08
N PRO A 126 6.81 -12.39 16.47
CA PRO A 126 7.71 -13.36 17.07
C PRO A 126 7.30 -13.69 18.52
N ARG A 127 6.43 -14.70 18.68
CA ARG A 127 5.76 -14.99 19.97
C ARG A 127 6.69 -15.46 21.10
N ASN A 128 7.81 -16.08 20.75
CA ASN A 128 8.72 -16.74 21.70
C ASN A 128 10.16 -16.23 21.60
N THR A 129 10.38 -15.05 21.04
CA THR A 129 11.72 -14.44 20.97
C THR A 129 11.67 -13.03 21.57
N PRO A 130 12.82 -12.50 22.03
CA PRO A 130 12.92 -11.11 22.47
C PRO A 130 12.90 -10.10 21.31
N THR A 131 12.65 -10.57 20.08
CA THR A 131 12.64 -9.73 18.89
C THR A 131 11.45 -8.78 18.92
N THR A 132 11.69 -7.52 18.61
CA THR A 132 10.65 -6.50 18.51
C THR A 132 9.98 -6.51 17.15
N PHE A 133 8.78 -5.94 17.09
CA PHE A 133 8.08 -5.68 15.85
C PHE A 133 7.37 -4.31 15.88
N PRO A 134 7.36 -3.57 14.75
CA PRO A 134 6.84 -2.21 14.74
C PRO A 134 5.30 -2.17 14.63
N LEU A 135 4.67 -1.35 15.47
CA LEU A 135 3.26 -1.01 15.39
C LEU A 135 3.09 0.52 15.35
N CYS A 136 2.12 1.00 14.56
CA CYS A 136 1.74 2.40 14.61
C CYS A 136 0.91 2.72 15.87
N SER A 137 0.96 3.98 16.29
CA SER A 137 0.27 4.49 17.48
C SER A 137 -1.24 4.26 17.44
N GLU A 138 -1.86 4.41 16.27
CA GLU A 138 -3.28 4.16 16.03
C GLU A 138 -3.66 2.70 16.32
N CYS A 139 -2.88 1.77 15.78
CA CYS A 139 -3.07 0.33 15.97
C CYS A 139 -2.96 -0.03 17.44
N HIS A 140 -1.85 0.35 18.08
CA HIS A 140 -1.60 0.05 19.48
C HIS A 140 -2.66 0.67 20.41
N THR A 141 -3.13 1.89 20.12
CA THR A 141 -4.21 2.53 20.88
C THR A 141 -5.56 1.80 20.73
N ALA A 142 -5.87 1.29 19.54
CA ALA A 142 -7.07 0.49 19.31
C ALA A 142 -6.99 -0.87 20.03
N LEU A 143 -5.83 -1.53 19.97
CA LEU A 143 -5.52 -2.77 20.70
C LEU A 143 -5.76 -2.61 22.21
N LYS A 144 -5.24 -1.54 22.82
CA LYS A 144 -5.47 -1.24 24.25
C LYS A 144 -6.94 -1.07 24.62
N LYS A 145 -7.76 -0.61 23.67
CA LYS A 145 -9.22 -0.46 23.84
C LYS A 145 -9.98 -1.74 23.49
N ASN A 146 -9.28 -2.84 23.21
CA ASN A 146 -9.84 -4.12 22.78
C ASN A 146 -10.75 -3.98 21.53
N LYS A 147 -10.31 -3.13 20.59
CA LYS A 147 -10.98 -2.84 19.31
C LYS A 147 -10.04 -3.12 18.15
N LEU A 148 -10.61 -3.60 17.04
CA LEU A 148 -9.88 -3.71 15.78
C LEU A 148 -9.52 -2.29 15.27
N PRO A 149 -8.26 -2.02 14.89
CA PRO A 149 -7.88 -0.74 14.32
C PRO A 149 -8.71 -0.40 13.08
N GLU A 150 -9.03 0.89 12.89
CA GLU A 150 -9.89 1.33 11.79
C GLU A 150 -9.35 0.90 10.43
N ALA A 151 -8.05 1.07 10.21
CA ALA A 151 -7.35 0.64 9.01
C ALA A 151 -7.53 -0.86 8.69
N CYS A 152 -7.73 -1.67 9.72
CA CYS A 152 -7.90 -3.11 9.59
C CYS A 152 -9.36 -3.52 9.34
N ARG A 153 -10.35 -2.64 9.59
CA ARG A 153 -11.79 -2.97 9.51
C ARG A 153 -12.29 -3.25 8.11
N VAL A 154 -11.75 -2.58 7.10
CA VAL A 154 -12.21 -2.74 5.71
C VAL A 154 -11.94 -4.16 5.21
N ASN A 155 -10.82 -4.76 5.64
CA ASN A 155 -10.42 -6.10 5.22
C ASN A 155 -10.43 -7.12 6.37
N ASN A 156 -10.89 -6.77 7.57
CA ASN A 156 -10.81 -7.62 8.77
C ASN A 156 -9.44 -8.28 9.04
N LEU A 157 -8.31 -7.61 8.74
CA LEU A 157 -6.95 -8.22 8.73
C LEU A 157 -6.71 -9.33 7.69
N ALA A 158 -7.60 -9.50 6.71
CA ALA A 158 -7.42 -10.43 5.59
C ALA A 158 -6.29 -10.02 4.64
N LEU A 159 -5.75 -8.79 4.75
CA LEU A 159 -4.50 -8.44 4.10
C LEU A 159 -3.36 -9.21 4.78
N GLY A 160 -2.89 -10.27 4.12
CA GLY A 160 -1.76 -11.05 4.58
C GLY A 160 -0.48 -10.21 4.66
N CYS A 161 0.48 -10.68 5.46
CA CYS A 161 1.83 -10.09 5.47
C CYS A 161 2.64 -10.54 4.25
N GLY A 162 3.66 -9.76 3.88
CA GLY A 162 4.60 -10.10 2.81
C GLY A 162 5.28 -11.47 2.96
N HIS A 163 5.44 -11.98 4.19
CA HIS A 163 6.02 -13.31 4.44
C HIS A 163 5.11 -14.46 3.98
N ARG A 164 3.79 -14.24 4.00
CA ARG A 164 2.79 -15.21 3.51
C ARG A 164 2.39 -14.96 2.05
N TYR A 165 2.92 -13.90 1.45
CA TYR A 165 2.76 -13.68 0.01
C TYR A 165 3.42 -14.86 -0.73
N PRO A 166 2.76 -15.46 -1.73
CA PRO A 166 3.26 -16.66 -2.39
C PRO A 166 4.53 -16.36 -3.19
N ASP A 167 5.50 -17.26 -3.13
CA ASP A 167 6.81 -17.10 -3.79
C ASP A 167 6.66 -16.98 -5.31
N GLU A 168 5.63 -17.61 -5.89
CA GLU A 168 5.33 -17.55 -7.33
C GLU A 168 4.90 -16.14 -7.78
N LEU A 169 4.34 -15.33 -6.88
CA LEU A 169 3.95 -13.95 -7.17
C LEU A 169 4.95 -12.92 -6.66
N LYS A 170 5.96 -13.34 -5.87
CA LYS A 170 6.99 -12.44 -5.35
C LYS A 170 7.86 -11.89 -6.49
N GLU A 171 8.25 -10.63 -6.31
CA GLU A 171 9.22 -9.92 -7.15
C GLU A 171 8.84 -9.81 -8.63
N LEU A 172 7.56 -10.02 -8.99
CA LEU A 172 7.12 -9.79 -10.37
C LEU A 172 7.43 -8.33 -10.75
N SER A 173 8.03 -8.14 -11.92
CA SER A 173 8.27 -6.80 -12.45
C SER A 173 6.94 -6.10 -12.72
N PRO A 174 6.90 -4.75 -12.73
CA PRO A 174 5.79 -3.96 -13.27
C PRO A 174 5.18 -4.50 -14.58
N LEU A 175 6.04 -4.92 -15.52
CA LEU A 175 5.62 -5.49 -16.78
C LEU A 175 5.01 -6.89 -16.58
N GLU A 176 5.64 -7.74 -15.77
CA GLU A 176 5.15 -9.09 -15.48
C GLU A 176 3.77 -9.07 -14.80
N GLU A 177 3.57 -8.19 -13.80
CA GLU A 177 2.27 -7.99 -13.15
C GLU A 177 1.20 -7.57 -14.16
N ARG A 178 1.56 -6.69 -15.11
CA ARG A 178 0.66 -6.23 -16.17
C ARG A 178 0.29 -7.34 -17.14
N LEU A 179 1.26 -8.18 -17.54
CA LEU A 179 1.06 -9.29 -18.48
C LEU A 179 0.13 -10.39 -17.93
N ILE A 180 0.09 -10.59 -16.61
CA ILE A 180 -0.80 -11.58 -15.97
C ILE A 180 -2.08 -10.97 -15.41
N GLY A 181 -2.29 -9.67 -15.52
CA GLY A 181 -3.47 -9.01 -15.00
C GLY A 181 -4.73 -9.37 -15.80
N LEU A 182 -5.80 -9.80 -15.13
CA LEU A 182 -7.12 -9.96 -15.77
C LEU A 182 -7.66 -8.64 -16.35
N TYR A 183 -7.27 -7.52 -15.75
CA TYR A 183 -7.66 -6.18 -16.14
C TYR A 183 -6.40 -5.33 -16.32
N THR A 184 -6.29 -4.66 -17.46
CA THR A 184 -5.18 -3.73 -17.73
C THR A 184 -5.56 -2.32 -17.31
N SER A 185 -4.68 -1.64 -16.58
CA SER A 185 -4.87 -0.23 -16.23
C SER A 185 -4.60 0.67 -17.44
N SER A 186 -5.42 1.70 -17.64
CA SER A 186 -5.38 2.59 -18.82
C SER A 186 -4.16 3.53 -18.86
N GLY A 187 -3.35 3.59 -17.80
CA GLY A 187 -2.13 4.39 -17.78
C GLY A 187 -1.46 4.39 -16.41
N TRP A 188 -0.15 4.21 -16.39
CA TRP A 188 0.65 4.31 -15.18
C TRP A 188 1.93 5.10 -15.48
N ILE A 189 2.17 6.15 -14.69
CA ILE A 189 3.38 6.97 -14.75
C ILE A 189 4.26 6.60 -13.55
N THR A 190 5.51 6.23 -13.83
CA THR A 190 6.52 5.95 -12.81
C THR A 190 7.75 6.81 -13.09
N LYS A 191 8.18 7.56 -12.08
CA LYS A 191 9.45 8.27 -12.10
C LYS A 191 10.44 7.54 -11.19
N PHE A 192 11.62 7.25 -11.70
CA PHE A 192 12.73 6.67 -10.94
C PHE A 192 14.01 7.38 -11.35
N THR A 193 14.98 7.35 -10.46
CA THR A 193 16.31 7.92 -10.68
C THR A 193 17.28 6.77 -10.77
N ILE A 194 18.00 6.66 -11.89
CA ILE A 194 19.09 5.70 -12.05
C ILE A 194 20.33 6.32 -11.43
N ASP A 195 20.86 5.70 -10.38
CA ASP A 195 22.17 6.01 -9.84
C ASP A 195 23.22 5.21 -10.61
N ILE A 196 24.22 5.87 -11.19
CA ILE A 196 25.26 5.24 -12.01
C ILE A 196 26.33 4.60 -11.12
N GLU A 197 26.53 5.11 -9.90
CA GLU A 197 27.55 4.66 -8.97
C GLU A 197 27.06 3.52 -8.08
N LYS A 198 25.76 3.48 -7.79
CA LYS A 198 25.13 2.44 -6.98
C LYS A 198 24.12 1.67 -7.82
N TRP A 199 24.19 0.34 -7.76
CA TRP A 199 23.16 -0.52 -8.35
C TRP A 199 21.80 -0.05 -7.85
N THR A 200 21.01 0.52 -8.76
CA THR A 200 19.67 0.99 -8.41
C THR A 200 18.83 -0.26 -8.25
N ASN A 201 18.59 -0.70 -7.02
CA ASN A 201 17.69 -1.82 -6.82
C ASN A 201 16.30 -1.38 -7.26
N GLY A 202 15.60 -2.25 -7.99
CA GLY A 202 14.19 -2.08 -8.32
C GLY A 202 13.28 -2.16 -7.10
N ARG A 203 13.75 -1.80 -5.89
CA ARG A 203 12.91 -1.58 -4.71
C ARG A 203 12.02 -0.42 -5.05
N TYR A 204 10.90 -0.84 -5.61
CA TYR A 204 9.83 -0.09 -6.12
C TYR A 204 9.40 0.95 -5.09
N ARG A 205 9.98 2.16 -5.18
CA ARG A 205 9.46 3.35 -4.52
C ARG A 205 8.17 3.70 -5.26
N LYS A 206 7.11 2.94 -4.98
CA LYS A 206 5.75 3.11 -5.45
C LYS A 206 5.20 4.41 -4.84
N HIS A 207 5.84 5.56 -5.07
CA HIS A 207 5.31 6.87 -4.69
C HIS A 207 4.19 7.22 -5.67
N LYS A 208 3.03 6.58 -5.48
CA LYS A 208 1.78 7.01 -6.11
C LYS A 208 1.23 8.17 -5.30
N ARG A 209 1.72 9.39 -5.52
CA ARG A 209 1.01 10.61 -5.08
C ARG A 209 0.24 11.18 -6.26
N GLY A 210 -0.99 10.70 -6.46
CA GLY A 210 -1.90 11.23 -7.46
C GLY A 210 -3.21 10.43 -7.55
N HIS A 211 -4.32 11.11 -7.85
CA HIS A 211 -5.59 10.46 -8.15
C HIS A 211 -5.49 9.78 -9.52
N ILE A 212 -5.56 8.45 -9.55
CA ILE A 212 -5.64 7.68 -10.79
C ILE A 212 -7.12 7.38 -11.04
N THR A 213 -7.70 7.97 -12.09
CA THR A 213 -9.04 7.61 -12.55
C THR A 213 -8.89 6.57 -13.65
N VAL A 214 -9.34 5.34 -13.39
CA VAL A 214 -9.34 4.27 -14.39
C VAL A 214 -10.64 4.35 -15.17
N VAL A 215 -10.56 4.77 -16.43
CA VAL A 215 -11.67 4.69 -17.38
C VAL A 215 -11.40 3.49 -18.29
N PRO A 216 -12.33 2.53 -18.43
CA PRO A 216 -12.13 1.38 -19.31
C PRO A 216 -12.16 1.84 -20.77
N ASN A 217 -10.98 1.98 -21.38
CA ASN A 217 -10.87 2.30 -22.81
C ASN A 217 -10.75 1.04 -23.69
N ASN A 218 -10.51 -0.14 -23.11
CA ASN A 218 -10.42 -1.40 -23.85
C ASN A 218 -11.43 -2.43 -23.32
N ILE A 219 -12.59 -2.53 -23.98
CA ILE A 219 -13.65 -3.48 -23.66
C ILE A 219 -13.21 -4.94 -23.94
N GLN A 220 -12.28 -5.16 -24.86
CA GLN A 220 -11.77 -6.51 -25.14
C GLN A 220 -10.75 -6.98 -24.11
N GLY A 221 -10.00 -6.07 -23.48
CA GLY A 221 -9.09 -6.35 -22.37
C GLY A 221 -9.77 -6.47 -21.00
N LEU A 222 -11.09 -6.25 -20.92
CA LEU A 222 -11.85 -6.29 -19.66
C LEU A 222 -12.14 -7.70 -19.16
N VAL A 223 -12.00 -8.74 -19.99
CA VAL A 223 -12.10 -10.14 -19.57
C VAL A 223 -11.08 -10.95 -20.38
N ALA A 224 -9.83 -10.96 -19.91
CA ALA A 224 -8.81 -11.79 -20.52
C ALA A 224 -9.03 -13.26 -20.12
N GLU A 225 -9.49 -14.08 -21.07
CA GLU A 225 -9.57 -15.53 -20.89
C GLU A 225 -8.25 -16.23 -21.22
N VAL A 226 -7.36 -15.56 -21.97
CA VAL A 226 -6.04 -16.08 -22.37
C VAL A 226 -4.95 -15.20 -21.76
N LEU A 227 -4.07 -15.81 -20.98
CA LEU A 227 -2.94 -15.14 -20.31
C LEU A 227 -1.64 -15.93 -20.55
N PRO A 228 -0.46 -15.30 -20.49
CA PRO A 228 -0.25 -13.85 -20.36
C PRO A 228 -0.68 -13.08 -21.61
N HIS A 229 -0.92 -11.78 -21.48
CA HIS A 229 -1.23 -10.90 -22.63
C HIS A 229 -0.09 -10.90 -23.65
N PRO A 230 -0.38 -10.73 -24.96
CA PRO A 230 0.66 -10.60 -25.97
C PRO A 230 1.56 -9.39 -25.69
N LEU A 231 2.87 -9.62 -25.50
CA LEU A 231 3.81 -8.55 -25.17
C LEU A 231 3.83 -7.41 -26.19
N LEU A 232 3.63 -7.72 -27.47
CA LEU A 232 3.59 -6.70 -28.54
C LEU A 232 2.44 -5.71 -28.37
N GLN A 233 1.28 -6.15 -27.87
CA GLN A 233 0.15 -5.27 -27.60
C GLN A 233 0.40 -4.41 -26.35
N GLU A 234 1.07 -4.97 -25.34
CA GLU A 234 1.46 -4.20 -24.16
C GLU A 234 2.61 -3.22 -24.42
N ARG A 235 3.51 -3.57 -25.35
CA ARG A 235 4.62 -2.74 -25.83
C ARG A 235 4.12 -1.39 -26.39
N GLU A 236 3.04 -1.39 -27.17
CA GLU A 236 2.46 -0.16 -27.73
C GLU A 236 1.92 0.79 -26.65
N ASN A 237 1.63 0.27 -25.46
CA ASN A 237 1.05 1.02 -24.34
C ASN A 237 2.10 1.49 -23.32
N ILE A 238 3.38 1.18 -23.52
CA ILE A 238 4.47 1.57 -22.61
C ILE A 238 5.28 2.70 -23.26
N HIS A 239 5.27 3.85 -22.60
CA HIS A 239 6.08 5.00 -23.00
C HIS A 239 7.15 5.28 -21.94
N VAL A 240 8.42 5.31 -22.37
CA VAL A 240 9.54 5.63 -21.49
C VAL A 240 10.13 6.98 -21.90
N CYS A 241 10.09 7.95 -20.99
CA CYS A 241 10.77 9.23 -21.16
C CYS A 241 12.04 9.22 -20.32
N PHE A 242 13.19 9.31 -20.98
CA PHE A 242 14.48 9.41 -20.30
C PHE A 242 14.99 10.85 -20.28
N VAL A 243 15.53 11.27 -19.14
CA VAL A 243 16.17 12.58 -18.96
C VAL A 243 17.51 12.36 -18.28
N GLY A 244 18.61 12.56 -19.01
CA GLY A 244 19.96 12.36 -18.48
C GLY A 244 21.07 12.55 -19.52
N ALA A 245 22.32 12.46 -19.06
CA ALA A 245 23.51 12.75 -19.86
C ALA A 245 23.93 11.61 -20.82
N ARG A 246 23.39 10.40 -20.66
CA ARG A 246 23.65 9.23 -21.53
C ARG A 246 22.37 8.49 -21.83
N GLN A 247 22.30 7.76 -22.95
CA GLN A 247 21.19 6.85 -23.22
C GLN A 247 21.14 5.72 -22.16
N PRO A 248 19.95 5.28 -21.72
CA PRO A 248 19.83 4.14 -20.82
C PRO A 248 20.33 2.86 -21.49
N LEU A 249 21.00 2.01 -20.71
CA LEU A 249 21.38 0.66 -21.10
C LEU A 249 20.24 -0.31 -20.76
N PRO A 250 20.13 -1.48 -21.43
CA PRO A 250 19.10 -2.47 -21.12
C PRO A 250 19.12 -2.87 -19.63
N SER A 251 20.30 -2.96 -19.03
CA SER A 251 20.49 -3.25 -17.60
C SER A 251 19.88 -2.21 -16.67
N ASP A 252 19.84 -0.93 -17.07
CA ASP A 252 19.35 0.17 -16.23
C ASP A 252 17.82 0.11 -16.03
N ILE A 253 17.12 -0.54 -16.95
CA ILE A 253 15.66 -0.60 -17.00
C ILE A 253 15.12 -2.03 -16.90
N ALA A 254 16.03 -3.02 -16.87
CA ALA A 254 15.68 -4.43 -16.80
C ALA A 254 14.72 -4.70 -15.66
N PHE A 255 14.96 -4.19 -14.46
CA PHE A 255 14.09 -4.44 -13.31
C PHE A 255 12.60 -4.06 -13.51
N MET A 256 12.25 -3.22 -14.51
CA MET A 256 10.86 -2.90 -14.85
C MET A 256 10.35 -3.57 -16.10
N LEU A 257 11.18 -3.66 -17.15
CA LEU A 257 10.79 -4.12 -18.49
C LEU A 257 11.21 -5.57 -18.75
N LEU A 258 11.75 -6.24 -17.74
CA LEU A 258 12.01 -7.67 -17.77
C LEU A 258 10.70 -8.45 -17.72
N ALA A 259 10.57 -9.42 -18.62
CA ALA A 259 9.54 -10.44 -18.55
C ALA A 259 10.21 -11.82 -18.60
N ASN A 260 10.11 -12.59 -17.51
CA ASN A 260 10.64 -13.93 -17.44
C ASN A 260 9.50 -14.96 -17.67
N PRO A 261 9.47 -15.68 -18.81
CA PRO A 261 8.37 -16.60 -19.12
C PRO A 261 8.19 -17.70 -18.07
N GLY A 262 9.29 -18.20 -17.50
CA GLY A 262 9.25 -19.23 -16.47
C GLY A 262 8.58 -18.73 -15.19
N LYS A 263 8.87 -17.49 -14.79
CA LYS A 263 8.26 -16.85 -13.63
C LYS A 263 6.76 -16.59 -13.85
N LEU A 264 6.41 -16.05 -15.01
CA LEU A 264 5.03 -15.80 -15.43
C LEU A 264 4.20 -17.10 -15.45
N ARG A 265 4.77 -18.20 -15.97
CA ARG A 265 4.10 -19.50 -15.99
C ARG A 265 3.83 -20.02 -14.58
N ARG A 266 4.80 -19.93 -13.67
CA ARG A 266 4.62 -20.34 -12.26
C ARG A 266 3.53 -19.49 -11.58
N ALA A 267 3.56 -18.18 -11.76
CA ALA A 267 2.56 -17.25 -11.25
C ALA A 267 1.15 -17.61 -11.73
N LEU A 268 0.95 -17.82 -13.03
CA LEU A 268 -0.35 -18.15 -13.62
C LEU A 268 -0.89 -19.50 -13.17
N VAL A 269 -0.03 -20.53 -13.08
CA VAL A 269 -0.41 -21.85 -12.56
C VAL A 269 -0.85 -21.73 -11.10
N TRP A 270 -0.09 -21.00 -10.28
CA TRP A 270 -0.45 -20.76 -8.89
C TRP A 270 -1.79 -20.01 -8.77
N LEU A 271 -1.99 -18.95 -9.56
CA LEU A 271 -3.22 -18.16 -9.57
C LEU A 271 -4.43 -19.00 -9.98
N ARG A 272 -4.30 -19.89 -10.96
CA ARG A 272 -5.40 -20.75 -11.41
C ARG A 272 -5.91 -21.68 -10.31
N VAL A 273 -5.01 -22.13 -9.43
CA VAL A 273 -5.34 -23.01 -8.30
C VAL A 273 -5.88 -22.22 -7.11
N ASN A 274 -5.30 -21.06 -6.81
CA ASN A 274 -5.51 -20.35 -5.54
C ASN A 274 -6.41 -19.11 -5.64
N ASN A 275 -6.68 -18.60 -6.85
CA ASN A 275 -7.51 -17.41 -7.05
C ASN A 275 -8.76 -17.76 -7.91
N PRO A 276 -9.97 -17.66 -7.35
CA PRO A 276 -11.21 -17.98 -8.07
C PRO A 276 -11.39 -17.21 -9.38
N LEU A 277 -10.87 -15.98 -9.47
CA LEU A 277 -10.97 -15.14 -10.68
C LEU A 277 -10.13 -15.70 -11.84
N TYR A 278 -9.04 -16.42 -11.52
CA TYR A 278 -8.10 -16.98 -12.48
C TYR A 278 -8.40 -18.44 -12.85
N LYS A 279 -9.45 -19.04 -12.25
CA LYS A 279 -9.74 -20.47 -12.38
C LYS A 279 -9.89 -20.94 -13.84
N ASN A 280 -10.50 -20.09 -14.66
CA ASN A 280 -10.89 -20.42 -16.04
C ASN A 280 -9.93 -19.87 -17.11
N ILE A 281 -8.80 -19.27 -16.72
CA ILE A 281 -7.84 -18.75 -17.69
C ILE A 281 -7.19 -19.89 -18.48
N VAL A 282 -6.90 -19.61 -19.75
CA VAL A 282 -6.07 -20.41 -20.63
C VAL A 282 -4.66 -19.84 -20.59
N ILE A 283 -3.68 -20.67 -20.24
CA ILE A 283 -2.27 -20.27 -20.24
C ILE A 283 -1.73 -20.46 -21.66
N SER A 284 -1.39 -19.39 -22.35
CA SER A 284 -0.83 -19.40 -23.70
C SER A 284 0.67 -19.64 -23.66
N ASP A 285 1.09 -20.87 -23.98
CA ASP A 285 2.51 -21.20 -24.15
C ASP A 285 3.11 -20.49 -25.38
N GLU A 286 2.30 -20.16 -26.40
CA GLU A 286 2.72 -19.37 -27.56
C GLU A 286 3.15 -17.96 -27.16
N ASN A 287 2.35 -17.27 -26.34
CA ASN A 287 2.71 -15.95 -25.83
C ASN A 287 3.99 -16.03 -24.99
N LEU A 288 4.09 -17.03 -24.10
CA LEU A 288 5.29 -17.24 -23.28
C LEU A 288 6.56 -17.48 -24.12
N GLN A 289 6.45 -18.18 -25.25
CA GLN A 289 7.56 -18.50 -26.14
C GLN A 289 7.92 -17.37 -27.12
N GLY A 290 6.95 -16.51 -27.44
CA GLY A 290 7.12 -15.38 -28.38
C GLY A 290 8.14 -14.32 -27.92
N TRP A 291 8.74 -14.46 -26.74
CA TRP A 291 9.64 -13.48 -26.12
C TRP A 291 11.07 -13.97 -25.94
N ALA A 292 11.45 -15.09 -26.57
CA ALA A 292 12.74 -15.76 -26.37
C ALA A 292 13.98 -14.96 -26.85
N HIS A 293 13.80 -13.85 -27.57
CA HIS A 293 14.89 -12.99 -28.04
C HIS A 293 15.15 -11.87 -27.02
N HIS A 294 16.33 -11.91 -26.40
CA HIS A 294 16.76 -11.00 -25.33
C HIS A 294 18.01 -10.21 -25.70
N CYS A 295 18.12 -8.97 -25.23
CA CYS A 295 19.33 -8.17 -25.44
C CYS A 295 20.56 -8.86 -24.82
N PRO A 296 21.74 -8.83 -25.48
CA PRO A 296 22.95 -9.49 -24.98
C PRO A 296 23.27 -9.13 -23.53
N GLY A 297 23.43 -10.14 -22.67
CA GLY A 297 23.77 -9.96 -21.25
C GLY A 297 22.60 -9.57 -20.35
N THR A 298 21.36 -9.56 -20.85
CA THR A 298 20.15 -9.30 -20.05
C THR A 298 19.04 -10.26 -20.43
N GLU A 299 18.00 -10.36 -19.60
CA GLU A 299 16.76 -11.08 -19.94
C GLU A 299 15.70 -10.13 -20.57
N VAL A 300 16.04 -8.85 -20.84
CA VAL A 300 15.11 -7.87 -21.44
C VAL A 300 14.87 -8.23 -22.90
N SER A 301 13.62 -8.25 -23.34
CA SER A 301 13.29 -8.54 -24.74
C SER A 301 13.83 -7.45 -25.67
N GLU A 302 14.54 -7.84 -26.75
CA GLU A 302 15.10 -6.89 -27.75
C GLU A 302 14.03 -5.96 -28.31
N ALA A 303 12.85 -6.50 -28.57
CA ALA A 303 11.70 -5.76 -29.07
C ALA A 303 11.30 -4.58 -28.15
N LEU A 304 11.45 -4.70 -26.83
CA LEU A 304 11.12 -3.61 -25.91
C LEU A 304 12.20 -2.53 -25.90
N PHE A 305 13.47 -2.89 -26.10
CA PHE A 305 14.58 -1.96 -25.99
C PHE A 305 14.76 -1.09 -27.24
N GLU A 306 14.54 -1.63 -28.44
CA GLU A 306 14.78 -0.93 -29.71
C GLU A 306 13.90 0.30 -29.97
N GLN A 307 12.83 0.52 -29.19
CA GLN A 307 11.92 1.66 -29.33
C GLN A 307 12.16 2.80 -28.32
N MET A 308 13.13 2.65 -27.43
CA MET A 308 13.49 3.63 -26.40
C MET A 308 14.62 4.57 -26.82
#